data_AF-A0AAV0WUP9-F1
#
_entry.id   AF-A0AAV0WUP9-F1
#
_cell.length_a   1.000
_cell.length_b   1.000
_cell.length_c   1.000
_cell.angle_alpha   90.00
_cell.angle_beta   90.00
_cell.angle_gamma   90.00
#
_symmetry.space_group_name_H-M   'P 1'
#
loop_
_entity.id
_entity.type
_entity.pdbx_description
1 polymer ?
#
loop_
_entity_poly.entity_id
_entity_poly.type
_entity_poly.pdbx_seq_one_letter_code
_entity_poly.pdbx_strand_id
1 'polypeptide(L)'
;MTKTLGSEFNSVLSNSVRMVNYIKGKPLKSRIFAEICESMDADFTNLLYHTEVRWLSRGKVLLRLYELKEELLLFFMEEENNEFTCYLEDHDWISKFAYLADIFQYLNQVNSSLQGPSENILTSTDKISAFQEKMSVWCANLDKENTTMFPLFTGQENSSPTVLKIIRSHLQTLQMSMKHYFPDLNVEHYD
;
A
#
# COMPACT_ATOMS: atom_id res chain seq x y z
N MET A 1 -0.35 2.98 -13.01
CA MET A 1 -0.37 3.18 -11.54
C MET A 1 0.98 3.61 -10.95
N THR A 2 2.15 3.09 -11.32
CA THR A 2 3.45 3.66 -10.86
C THR A 2 3.67 5.10 -11.31
N LYS A 3 3.12 5.47 -12.47
CA LYS A 3 3.15 6.84 -13.02
C LYS A 3 2.40 7.88 -12.18
N THR A 4 1.49 7.46 -11.29
CA THR A 4 0.64 8.37 -10.49
C THR A 4 1.03 8.47 -9.02
N LEU A 5 2.00 7.66 -8.55
CA LEU A 5 2.39 7.63 -7.13
C LEU A 5 3.04 8.95 -6.65
N GLY A 6 3.65 9.73 -7.53
CA GLY A 6 4.50 10.86 -7.13
C GLY A 6 5.86 10.40 -6.57
N SER A 7 6.81 11.32 -6.41
CA SER A 7 8.19 11.01 -6.00
C SER A 7 8.26 10.43 -4.58
N GLU A 8 7.50 11.01 -3.65
CA GLU A 8 7.48 10.62 -2.23
C GLU A 8 7.08 9.16 -2.05
N PHE A 9 5.94 8.76 -2.60
CA PHE A 9 5.47 7.39 -2.47
C PHE A 9 6.26 6.39 -3.32
N ASN A 10 6.81 6.81 -4.47
CA ASN A 10 7.72 5.95 -5.23
C ASN A 10 9.01 5.66 -4.47
N SER A 11 9.52 6.62 -3.69
CA SER A 11 10.67 6.41 -2.81
C SER A 11 10.36 5.36 -1.75
N VAL A 12 9.26 5.51 -1.01
CA VAL A 12 8.81 4.54 0.00
C VAL A 12 8.61 3.14 -0.59
N LEU A 13 7.95 3.05 -1.75
CA LEU A 13 7.73 1.78 -2.45
C LEU A 13 9.06 1.15 -2.88
N SER A 14 9.99 1.94 -3.41
CA SER A 14 11.31 1.45 -3.84
C SER A 14 12.13 0.95 -2.65
N ASN A 15 12.12 1.68 -1.54
CA ASN A 15 12.78 1.29 -0.29
C ASN A 15 12.18 0.00 0.27
N SER A 16 10.86 -0.13 0.26
CA SER A 16 10.15 -1.37 0.67
C SER A 16 10.61 -2.59 -0.15
N VAL A 17 10.71 -2.44 -1.47
CA VAL A 17 11.20 -3.50 -2.36
C VAL A 17 12.67 -3.84 -2.06
N ARG A 18 13.51 -2.83 -1.78
CA ARG A 18 14.92 -3.04 -1.41
C ARG A 18 15.05 -3.80 -0.09
N MET A 19 14.23 -3.50 0.91
CA MET A 19 14.19 -4.23 2.18
C MET A 19 13.82 -5.70 1.97
N VAL A 20 12.75 -5.98 1.22
CA VAL A 20 12.34 -7.36 0.89
C VAL A 20 13.47 -8.10 0.16
N ASN A 21 14.06 -7.48 -0.86
CA ASN A 21 15.12 -8.09 -1.64
C ASN A 21 16.39 -8.33 -0.81
N TYR A 22 16.69 -7.47 0.16
CA TYR A 22 17.83 -7.65 1.06
C TYR A 22 17.68 -8.90 1.93
N ILE A 23 16.50 -9.10 2.53
CA ILE A 23 16.20 -10.25 3.40
C ILE A 23 16.08 -11.53 2.56
N LYS A 24 15.32 -11.46 1.46
CA LYS A 24 15.03 -12.64 0.63
C LYS A 24 16.14 -13.00 -0.34
N GLY A 25 17.09 -12.10 -0.59
CA GLY A 25 18.22 -12.33 -1.46
C GLY A 25 19.23 -13.33 -0.91
N LYS A 26 19.19 -13.64 0.39
CA LYS A 26 20.06 -14.64 1.03
C LYS A 26 19.23 -15.59 1.90
N PRO A 27 19.33 -16.93 1.72
CA PRO A 27 18.59 -17.89 2.54
C PRO A 27 18.84 -17.75 4.04
N LEU A 28 20.08 -17.44 4.45
CA LEU A 28 20.42 -17.23 5.86
C LEU A 28 19.65 -16.05 6.44
N LYS A 29 19.61 -14.90 5.75
CA LYS A 29 18.88 -13.71 6.19
C LYS A 29 17.39 -13.98 6.33
N SER A 30 16.81 -14.73 5.40
CA SER A 30 15.40 -15.14 5.49
C SER A 30 15.11 -16.02 6.71
N ARG A 31 16.03 -16.93 7.06
CA ARG A 31 15.90 -17.77 8.27
C ARG A 31 16.03 -16.96 9.56
N ILE A 32 17.04 -16.10 9.64
CA ILE A 32 17.24 -15.21 10.80
C ILE A 32 16.02 -14.31 11.00
N PHE A 33 15.53 -13.69 9.92
CA PHE A 33 14.33 -12.88 10.00
C PHE A 33 13.10 -13.67 10.48
N ALA A 34 12.95 -14.92 10.04
CA ALA A 34 11.86 -15.78 10.50
C ALA A 34 11.97 -16.10 11.99
N GLU A 35 13.18 -16.38 12.49
CA GLU A 35 13.45 -16.59 13.92
C GLU A 35 13.12 -15.34 14.75
N ILE A 36 13.44 -14.14 14.24
CA ILE A 36 13.04 -12.87 14.88
C ILE A 36 11.51 -12.76 14.95
N CYS A 37 10.82 -12.98 13.84
CA CYS A 37 9.35 -12.93 13.79
C CYS A 37 8.72 -13.91 14.78
N GLU A 38 9.22 -15.15 14.84
CA GLU A 38 8.76 -16.15 15.81
C GLU A 38 9.02 -15.72 17.26
N SER A 39 10.17 -15.12 17.54
CA SER A 39 10.51 -14.65 18.88
C SER A 39 9.66 -13.46 19.36
N MET A 40 9.16 -12.66 18.41
CA MET A 40 8.30 -11.49 18.66
C MET A 40 6.81 -11.82 18.63
N ASP A 41 6.45 -13.11 18.47
CA ASP A 41 5.06 -13.60 18.35
C ASP A 41 4.31 -12.91 17.20
N ALA A 42 5.01 -12.65 16.09
CA ALA A 42 4.43 -12.00 14.92
C ALA A 42 3.45 -12.91 14.19
N ASP A 43 2.36 -12.34 13.67
CA ASP A 43 1.35 -13.05 12.87
C ASP A 43 1.94 -13.72 11.61
N PHE A 44 3.08 -13.22 11.12
CA PHE A 44 3.77 -13.74 9.95
C PHE A 44 5.25 -13.98 10.24
N THR A 45 5.71 -15.20 9.97
CA THR A 45 7.13 -15.54 10.13
C THR A 45 7.96 -15.33 8.85
N ASN A 46 7.31 -14.91 7.76
CA ASN A 46 7.96 -14.87 6.45
C ASN A 46 7.43 -13.75 5.56
N LEU A 47 8.38 -13.02 4.96
CA LEU A 47 8.08 -12.10 3.86
C LEU A 47 7.69 -12.86 2.59
N LEU A 48 6.67 -12.34 1.92
CA LEU A 48 6.29 -12.78 0.58
C LEU A 48 7.41 -12.42 -0.40
N TYR A 49 7.92 -13.40 -1.13
CA TYR A 49 8.91 -13.13 -2.17
C TYR A 49 8.25 -12.40 -3.33
N HIS A 50 8.92 -11.39 -3.87
CA HIS A 50 8.54 -10.80 -5.16
C HIS A 50 8.77 -11.82 -6.27
N THR A 51 7.81 -12.70 -6.52
CA THR A 51 7.70 -13.31 -7.84
C THR A 51 7.11 -12.27 -8.76
N GLU A 52 7.66 -12.13 -9.98
CA GLU A 52 7.26 -11.19 -11.03
C GLU A 52 5.84 -11.42 -11.58
N VAL A 53 4.85 -11.67 -10.72
CA VAL A 53 3.47 -11.86 -11.11
C VAL A 53 2.67 -10.73 -10.49
N ARG A 54 2.39 -9.75 -11.36
CA ARG A 54 1.19 -8.91 -11.45
C ARG A 54 0.84 -8.16 -10.16
N TRP A 55 0.74 -6.84 -10.27
CA TRP A 55 0.48 -5.83 -9.23
C TRP A 55 -0.41 -6.21 -8.03
N LEU A 56 -1.36 -7.14 -8.19
CA LEU A 56 -2.12 -7.79 -7.10
C LEU A 56 -1.25 -8.32 -5.96
N SER A 57 -0.06 -8.83 -6.26
CA SER A 57 0.91 -9.27 -5.25
C SER A 57 1.49 -8.11 -4.44
N ARG A 58 1.57 -6.89 -5.02
CA ARG A 58 2.25 -5.76 -4.37
C ARG A 58 1.51 -5.25 -3.15
N GLY A 59 0.18 -5.13 -3.18
CA GLY A 59 -0.55 -4.69 -1.98
C GLY A 59 -0.50 -5.70 -0.84
N LYS A 60 -0.50 -7.01 -1.12
CA LYS A 60 -0.32 -8.04 -0.08
C LYS A 60 1.10 -8.03 0.49
N VAL A 61 2.11 -7.82 -0.35
CA VAL A 61 3.51 -7.68 0.08
C VAL A 61 3.67 -6.44 0.96
N LEU A 62 3.16 -5.28 0.53
CA LEU A 62 3.25 -4.03 1.29
C LEU A 62 2.54 -4.14 2.63
N LEU A 63 1.33 -4.70 2.65
CA LEU A 63 0.59 -4.91 3.89
C LEU A 63 1.38 -5.79 4.86
N ARG A 64 1.86 -6.96 4.42
CA ARG A 64 2.65 -7.85 5.28
C ARG A 64 3.96 -7.22 5.75
N LEU A 65 4.64 -6.50 4.86
CA LEU A 65 5.87 -5.81 5.21
C LEU A 65 5.62 -4.71 6.25
N TYR A 66 4.48 -4.03 6.15
CA TYR A 66 4.05 -3.04 7.12
C TYR A 66 3.68 -3.66 8.48
N GLU A 67 2.96 -4.78 8.46
CA GLU A 67 2.62 -5.55 9.68
C GLU A 67 3.88 -6.02 10.41
N LEU A 68 4.97 -6.31 9.68
CA LEU A 68 6.25 -6.75 10.24
C LEU A 68 7.27 -5.61 10.48
N LYS A 69 6.83 -4.35 10.55
CA LYS A 69 7.73 -3.19 10.64
C LYS A 69 8.62 -3.19 11.89
N GLU A 70 8.16 -3.76 13.00
CA GLU A 70 8.90 -3.85 14.25
C GLU A 70 10.00 -4.92 14.17
N GLU A 71 9.69 -6.08 13.59
CA GLU A 71 10.63 -7.16 13.31
C GLU A 71 11.68 -6.71 12.28
N LEU A 72 11.26 -5.97 11.26
CA LEU A 72 12.17 -5.38 10.27
C LEU A 72 13.14 -4.41 10.93
N LEU A 73 12.65 -3.57 11.85
CA LEU A 73 13.49 -2.61 12.56
C LEU A 73 14.56 -3.34 13.37
N LEU A 74 14.16 -4.34 14.17
CA LEU A 74 15.09 -5.14 14.94
C LEU A 74 16.12 -5.86 14.05
N PHE A 75 15.65 -6.51 12.98
CA PHE A 75 16.52 -7.19 12.03
C PHE A 75 17.57 -6.26 11.40
N PHE A 76 17.18 -5.04 10.99
CA PHE A 76 18.11 -4.10 10.37
C PHE A 76 19.06 -3.43 11.38
N MET A 77 18.65 -3.30 12.64
CA MET A 77 19.57 -2.92 13.72
C MET A 77 20.66 -3.97 13.94
N GLU A 78 20.30 -5.26 14.00
CA GLU A 78 21.26 -6.36 14.17
C GLU A 78 22.21 -6.52 12.98
N GLU A 79 21.73 -6.20 11.78
CA GLU A 79 22.53 -6.21 10.54
C GLU A 79 23.34 -4.93 10.31
N GLU A 80 23.33 -4.00 11.27
CA GLU A 80 23.98 -2.68 11.18
C GLU A 80 23.60 -1.89 9.91
N ASN A 81 22.37 -2.09 9.40
CA ASN A 81 21.88 -1.46 8.18
C ASN A 81 21.21 -0.12 8.49
N ASN A 82 22.04 0.89 8.76
CA ASN A 82 21.62 2.23 9.15
C ASN A 82 20.63 2.88 8.17
N GLU A 83 20.74 2.62 6.86
CA GLU A 83 19.84 3.20 5.87
C GLU A 83 18.38 2.74 6.09
N PHE A 84 18.16 1.44 6.27
CA PHE A 84 16.82 0.89 6.46
C PHE A 84 16.29 1.12 7.86
N THR A 85 17.16 1.10 8.88
CA THR A 85 16.79 1.49 10.25
C THR A 85 16.28 2.92 10.30
N CYS A 86 16.99 3.88 9.69
CA CYS A 86 16.54 5.28 9.64
C CYS A 86 15.17 5.45 8.98
N TYR A 87 14.83 4.65 7.95
CA TYR A 87 13.49 4.71 7.35
C TYR A 87 12.40 4.21 8.28
N LEU A 88 12.66 3.15 9.05
CA LEU A 88 11.67 2.56 9.95
C LEU A 88 11.50 3.35 11.25
N GLU A 89 12.49 4.17 11.62
CA GLU A 89 12.40 5.12 12.74
C GLU A 89 11.77 6.48 12.33
N ASP A 90 11.72 6.80 11.05
CA ASP A 90 11.12 8.04 10.54
C ASP A 90 9.58 7.93 10.54
N HIS A 91 8.94 8.68 11.45
CA HIS A 91 7.48 8.74 11.57
C HIS A 91 6.76 9.17 10.29
N ASP A 92 7.33 10.11 9.51
CA ASP A 92 6.73 10.55 8.24
C ASP A 92 6.85 9.45 7.19
N TRP A 93 7.98 8.73 7.17
CA TRP A 93 8.18 7.59 6.26
C TRP A 93 7.21 6.45 6.59
N ILE A 94 7.11 6.06 7.87
CA ILE A 94 6.18 5.04 8.35
C ILE A 94 4.72 5.42 8.06
N SER A 95 4.36 6.70 8.24
CA SER A 95 3.03 7.20 7.91
C SER A 95 2.71 7.10 6.42
N LYS A 96 3.67 7.46 5.55
CA LYS A 96 3.52 7.26 4.09
C LYS A 96 3.44 5.78 3.73
N PHE A 97 4.18 4.92 4.42
CA PHE A 97 4.17 3.48 4.20
C PHE A 97 2.83 2.85 4.60
N ALA A 98 2.27 3.23 5.76
CA ALA A 98 0.95 2.83 6.23
C ALA A 98 -0.14 3.16 5.22
N TYR A 99 -0.16 4.41 4.74
CA TYR A 99 -1.09 4.83 3.69
C TYR A 99 -0.92 4.01 2.39
N LEU A 100 0.33 3.72 1.99
CA LEU A 100 0.58 2.90 0.81
C LEU A 100 0.02 1.49 0.96
N ALA A 101 0.18 0.86 2.14
CA ALA A 101 -0.42 -0.42 2.42
C ALA A 101 -1.96 -0.36 2.30
N ASP A 102 -2.60 0.65 2.90
CA ASP A 102 -4.07 0.83 2.83
C ASP A 102 -4.56 1.02 1.37
N ILE A 103 -3.99 1.98 0.62
CA ILE A 103 -4.49 2.28 -0.74
C ILE A 103 -4.24 1.13 -1.71
N PHE A 104 -3.12 0.43 -1.60
CA PHE A 104 -2.87 -0.76 -2.41
C PHE A 104 -3.80 -1.93 -2.04
N GLN A 105 -4.18 -2.06 -0.76
CA GLN A 105 -5.18 -3.04 -0.35
C GLN A 105 -6.53 -2.77 -1.04
N TYR A 106 -6.99 -1.52 -1.05
CA TYR A 106 -8.23 -1.15 -1.74
C TYR A 106 -8.16 -1.37 -3.26
N LEU A 107 -7.06 -0.98 -3.90
CA LEU A 107 -6.86 -1.23 -5.33
C LEU A 107 -6.88 -2.73 -5.66
N ASN A 108 -6.27 -3.54 -4.80
CA ASN A 108 -6.27 -5.00 -4.92
C ASN A 108 -7.67 -5.61 -4.73
N GLN A 109 -8.45 -5.11 -3.77
CA GLN A 109 -9.82 -5.55 -3.54
C GLN A 109 -10.69 -5.30 -4.78
N VAL A 110 -10.63 -4.09 -5.34
CA VAL A 110 -11.37 -3.73 -6.56
C VAL A 110 -10.96 -4.63 -7.70
N ASN A 111 -9.66 -4.78 -8.01
CA ASN A 111 -9.29 -5.61 -9.14
C ASN A 111 -9.52 -7.11 -8.93
N SER A 112 -9.50 -7.59 -7.70
CA SER A 112 -9.92 -8.97 -7.42
C SER A 112 -11.41 -9.13 -7.65
N SER A 113 -12.22 -8.12 -7.31
CA SER A 113 -13.67 -8.16 -7.56
C SER A 113 -14.05 -7.98 -9.02
N LEU A 114 -13.17 -7.41 -9.86
CA LEU A 114 -13.32 -7.34 -11.33
C LEU A 114 -12.94 -8.64 -12.05
N GLN A 115 -12.64 -9.71 -11.32
CA GLN A 115 -12.26 -11.01 -11.89
C GLN A 115 -13.21 -12.09 -11.39
N GLY A 116 -13.50 -13.07 -12.24
CA GLY A 116 -14.28 -14.25 -11.87
C GLY A 116 -15.24 -14.69 -12.97
N PRO A 117 -15.75 -15.94 -12.90
CA PRO A 117 -16.64 -16.49 -13.92
C PRO A 117 -18.04 -15.83 -13.95
N SER A 118 -18.43 -15.11 -12.89
CA SER A 118 -19.71 -14.39 -12.78
C SER A 118 -19.60 -12.90 -13.10
N GLU A 119 -18.43 -12.42 -13.52
CA GLU A 119 -18.19 -11.00 -13.79
C GLU A 119 -18.59 -10.63 -15.22
N ASN A 120 -19.28 -9.50 -15.38
CA ASN A 120 -19.61 -8.94 -16.70
C ASN A 120 -19.31 -7.44 -16.76
N ILE A 121 -19.45 -6.86 -17.95
CA ILE A 121 -19.12 -5.45 -18.20
C ILE A 121 -19.94 -4.51 -17.31
N LEU A 122 -21.23 -4.79 -17.10
CA LEU A 122 -22.11 -3.94 -16.28
C LEU A 122 -21.65 -3.95 -14.82
N THR A 123 -21.44 -5.15 -14.25
CA THR A 123 -20.99 -5.28 -12.86
C THR A 123 -19.59 -4.70 -12.63
N SER A 124 -18.70 -4.82 -13.63
CA SER A 124 -17.36 -4.26 -13.58
C SER A 124 -17.39 -2.73 -13.63
N THR A 125 -18.23 -2.18 -14.51
CA THR A 125 -18.49 -0.74 -14.63
C THR A 125 -19.01 -0.19 -13.30
N ASP A 126 -20.02 -0.82 -12.70
CA ASP A 126 -20.58 -0.39 -11.40
C ASP A 126 -19.52 -0.38 -10.29
N LYS A 127 -18.67 -1.43 -10.22
CA LYS A 127 -17.58 -1.53 -9.23
C LYS A 127 -16.54 -0.42 -9.40
N ILE A 128 -16.17 -0.10 -10.63
CA ILE A 128 -15.23 0.98 -10.93
C ILE A 128 -15.84 2.34 -10.58
N SER A 129 -17.10 2.59 -10.98
CA SER A 129 -17.84 3.81 -10.65
C SER A 129 -17.95 4.02 -9.14
N ALA A 130 -18.39 2.99 -8.40
CA ALA A 130 -18.49 3.03 -6.95
C ALA A 130 -17.13 3.33 -6.29
N PHE A 131 -16.04 2.79 -6.84
CA PHE A 131 -14.71 3.08 -6.32
C PHE A 131 -14.24 4.52 -6.62
N GLN A 132 -14.55 5.06 -7.80
CA GLN A 132 -14.30 6.46 -8.13
C GLN A 132 -15.08 7.43 -7.21
N GLU A 133 -16.32 7.11 -6.89
CA GLU A 133 -17.13 7.85 -5.93
C GLU A 133 -16.54 7.77 -4.52
N LYS A 134 -16.12 6.57 -4.09
CA LYS A 134 -15.45 6.34 -2.81
C LYS A 134 -14.20 7.21 -2.67
N MET A 135 -13.38 7.34 -3.72
CA MET A 135 -12.24 8.25 -3.72
C MET A 135 -12.64 9.72 -3.55
N SER A 136 -13.77 10.15 -4.14
CA SER A 136 -14.29 11.52 -3.94
C SER A 136 -14.62 11.77 -2.46
N VAL A 137 -15.30 10.81 -1.84
CA VAL A 137 -15.65 10.86 -0.41
C VAL A 137 -14.40 10.90 0.45
N TRP A 138 -13.39 10.09 0.13
CA TRP A 138 -12.11 10.09 0.84
C TRP A 138 -11.39 11.43 0.74
N CYS A 139 -11.32 12.05 -0.43
CA CYS A 139 -10.79 13.41 -0.58
C CYS A 139 -11.52 14.42 0.34
N ALA A 140 -12.85 14.38 0.35
CA ALA A 140 -13.68 15.26 1.19
C ALA A 140 -13.57 14.96 2.70
N ASN A 141 -13.18 13.75 3.08
CA ASN A 141 -12.89 13.41 4.47
C ASN A 141 -11.50 13.91 4.88
N LEU A 142 -10.50 13.78 4.00
CA LEU A 142 -9.16 14.33 4.23
C LEU A 142 -9.18 15.87 4.36
N ASP A 143 -10.10 16.55 3.68
CA ASP A 143 -10.42 17.98 3.90
C ASP A 143 -10.78 18.32 5.35
N LYS A 144 -11.39 17.37 6.04
CA LYS A 144 -11.86 17.50 7.43
C LYS A 144 -10.93 16.81 8.41
N GLU A 145 -9.72 16.46 7.98
CA GLU A 145 -8.72 15.68 8.74
C GLU A 145 -9.24 14.32 9.23
N ASN A 146 -10.32 13.82 8.62
CA ASN A 146 -10.83 12.49 8.89
C ASN A 146 -10.08 11.47 8.03
N THR A 147 -9.31 10.61 8.68
CA THR A 147 -8.43 9.62 8.05
C THR A 147 -8.95 8.19 8.18
N THR A 148 -10.10 7.97 8.81
CA THR A 148 -10.65 6.65 9.21
C THR A 148 -10.79 5.63 8.08
N MET A 149 -10.78 6.06 6.81
CA MET A 149 -10.74 5.15 5.66
C MET A 149 -9.39 4.47 5.46
N PHE A 150 -8.31 4.97 6.06
CA PHE A 150 -6.96 4.43 5.97
C PHE A 150 -6.55 3.96 7.37
N PRO A 151 -7.02 2.78 7.81
CA PRO A 151 -6.88 2.35 9.21
C PRO A 151 -5.42 2.24 9.67
N LEU A 152 -4.51 1.77 8.80
CA LEU A 152 -3.09 1.69 9.16
C LEU A 152 -2.51 3.10 9.34
N PHE A 153 -2.84 4.02 8.43
CA PHE A 153 -2.41 5.42 8.55
C PHE A 153 -3.03 6.11 9.78
N THR A 154 -4.32 5.92 10.05
CA THR A 154 -4.99 6.44 11.26
C THR A 154 -4.36 5.92 12.55
N GLY A 155 -3.88 4.67 12.54
CA GLY A 155 -3.17 4.08 13.66
C GLY A 155 -1.78 4.68 13.93
N GLN A 156 -1.26 5.55 13.06
CA GLN A 156 0.05 6.16 13.27
C GLN A 156 -0.05 7.36 14.22
N GLU A 157 0.56 7.22 15.38
CA GLU A 157 0.77 8.34 16.30
C GLU A 157 1.69 9.38 15.63
N ASN A 158 1.33 10.67 15.73
CA ASN A 158 2.15 11.80 15.26
C ASN A 158 2.29 11.99 13.74
N SER A 159 1.31 11.56 12.93
CA SER A 159 1.30 11.88 11.49
C SER A 159 1.37 13.40 11.24
N SER A 160 2.40 13.84 10.51
CA SER A 160 2.58 15.26 10.17
C SER A 160 1.48 15.78 9.23
N PRO A 161 1.01 17.04 9.39
CA PRO A 161 0.12 17.69 8.43
C PRO A 161 0.67 17.71 6.99
N THR A 162 1.99 17.66 6.83
CA THR A 162 2.65 17.55 5.53
C THR A 162 2.35 16.21 4.85
N VAL A 163 2.39 15.10 5.60
CA VAL A 163 2.05 13.77 5.07
C VAL A 163 0.60 13.71 4.62
N LEU A 164 -0.32 14.29 5.39
CA LEU A 164 -1.74 14.37 5.01
C LEU A 164 -1.95 15.09 3.67
N LYS A 165 -1.23 16.21 3.44
CA LYS A 165 -1.26 16.93 2.16
C LYS A 165 -0.72 16.09 1.00
N ILE A 166 0.36 15.34 1.23
CA ILE A 166 0.93 14.43 0.23
C ILE A 166 -0.07 13.32 -0.13
N ILE A 167 -0.69 12.69 0.88
CA ILE A 167 -1.73 11.67 0.71
C ILE A 167 -2.89 12.19 -0.12
N ARG A 168 -3.40 13.38 0.23
CA ARG A 168 -4.49 14.01 -0.49
C ARG A 168 -4.15 14.29 -1.96
N SER A 169 -2.97 14.85 -2.22
CA SER A 169 -2.49 15.15 -3.58
C SER A 169 -2.38 13.87 -4.43
N HIS A 170 -1.84 12.80 -3.84
CA HIS A 170 -1.79 11.50 -4.50
C HIS A 170 -3.18 10.94 -4.80
N LEU A 171 -4.11 11.01 -3.84
CA LEU A 171 -5.46 10.49 -4.02
C LEU A 171 -6.21 11.22 -5.14
N GLN A 172 -6.06 12.55 -5.22
CA GLN A 172 -6.60 13.35 -6.33
C GLN A 172 -5.98 12.94 -7.68
N THR A 173 -4.66 12.75 -7.73
CA THR A 173 -3.96 12.29 -8.94
C THR A 173 -4.42 10.89 -9.36
N LEU A 174 -4.58 9.97 -8.41
CA LEU A 174 -5.08 8.63 -8.65
C LEU A 174 -6.52 8.67 -9.18
N GLN A 175 -7.38 9.50 -8.59
CA GLN A 175 -8.76 9.67 -9.03
C GLN A 175 -8.84 10.21 -10.47
N MET A 176 -8.09 11.26 -10.79
CA MET A 176 -8.04 11.82 -12.15
C MET A 176 -7.58 10.76 -13.16
N SER A 177 -6.58 9.97 -12.78
CA SER A 177 -6.10 8.86 -13.61
C SER A 177 -7.19 7.81 -13.82
N MET A 178 -7.93 7.41 -12.79
CA MET A 178 -9.04 6.47 -12.94
C MET A 178 -10.13 7.00 -13.88
N LYS A 179 -10.50 8.28 -13.77
CA LYS A 179 -11.46 8.92 -14.68
C LYS A 179 -10.95 8.96 -16.13
N HIS A 180 -9.64 9.15 -16.32
CA HIS A 180 -9.04 9.14 -17.65
C HIS A 180 -9.04 7.75 -18.30
N TYR A 181 -8.71 6.70 -17.53
CA TYR A 181 -8.70 5.32 -18.04
C TYR A 181 -10.09 4.70 -18.17
N PHE A 182 -11.06 5.21 -17.42
CA PHE A 182 -12.46 4.74 -17.42
C PHE A 182 -13.42 5.95 -17.57
N PRO A 183 -13.48 6.57 -18.76
CA PRO A 183 -14.24 7.81 -18.98
C PRO A 183 -15.75 7.59 -19.12
N ASP A 184 -16.15 6.51 -19.81
CA ASP A 184 -17.55 6.22 -20.14
C ASP A 184 -18.03 4.99 -19.36
N LEU A 185 -18.34 5.21 -18.08
CA LEU A 185 -18.97 4.19 -17.21
C LEU A 185 -20.51 4.26 -17.28
N ASN A 186 -21.05 4.94 -18.28
CA ASN A 186 -22.49 5.16 -18.40
C ASN A 186 -23.16 3.95 -19.06
N VAL A 187 -23.98 3.25 -18.29
CA VAL A 187 -24.59 1.97 -18.68
C VAL A 187 -25.76 2.14 -19.65
N GLU A 188 -26.30 3.37 -19.76
CA GLU A 188 -27.42 3.74 -20.66
C GLU A 188 -27.14 3.50 -22.16
N HIS A 189 -25.89 3.22 -22.55
CA HIS A 189 -25.52 2.89 -23.93
C HIS A 189 -25.58 1.38 -24.25
N TYR A 190 -25.89 0.54 -23.26
CA TYR A 190 -25.86 -0.92 -23.38
C TYR A 190 -27.24 -1.60 -23.21
N ASP A 191 -28.31 -0.80 -23.06
CA ASP A 191 -29.70 -1.24 -23.06
C ASP A 191 -30.34 -1.17 -24.47
#